data_AF-A0A8X7C1V4-F1
#
_entry.id   AF-A0A8X7C1V4-F1
#
_cell.length_a   1.000
_cell.length_b   1.000
_cell.length_c   1.000
_cell.angle_alpha   90.00
_cell.angle_beta   90.00
_cell.angle_gamma   90.00
#
_symmetry.space_group_name_H-M   'P 1'
#
loop_
_entity.id
_entity.type
_entity.pdbx_description
1 polymer ?
#
loop_
_entity_poly.entity_id
_entity_poly.type
_entity_poly.pdbx_seq_one_letter_code
_entity_poly.pdbx_strand_id
1 'polypeptide(L)'
;MSNKNEDQNCNFEQKQSYKDEEKKELNQLLEILRKKLPEGFKIGAAVGKGDCFFDSVAQGLNELKDKGLIIDSKGFIVKSLRESYKQYAQQVDQSKEGSWLDNAFKVEIEELCEYILRVEFTAEDIKNAQVLAQK
;
A
#
# COMPACT_ATOMS: atom_id res chain seq x y z
N MET A 1 -1.87 44.29 -20.79
CA MET A 1 -1.15 43.39 -19.87
C MET A 1 -2.20 42.77 -18.95
N SER A 2 -2.69 41.57 -19.24
CA SER A 2 -3.69 40.90 -18.41
C SER A 2 -3.05 40.19 -17.22
N ASN A 3 -3.72 40.30 -16.07
CA ASN A 3 -3.31 39.88 -14.73
C ASN A 3 -3.01 38.37 -14.63
N LYS A 4 -1.73 37.99 -14.55
CA LYS A 4 -1.31 36.61 -14.21
C LYS A 4 -1.53 36.23 -12.73
N ASN A 5 -1.95 37.18 -11.89
CA ASN A 5 -2.07 37.00 -10.44
C ASN A 5 -3.46 36.49 -9.99
N GLU A 6 -4.52 36.71 -10.79
CA GLU A 6 -5.89 36.26 -10.45
C GLU A 6 -6.08 34.76 -10.74
N ASP A 7 -5.49 34.25 -11.83
CA ASP A 7 -5.56 32.84 -12.22
C ASP A 7 -4.80 31.89 -11.28
N GLN A 8 -3.74 32.38 -10.63
CA GLN A 8 -2.96 31.59 -9.66
C GLN A 8 -3.67 31.46 -8.32
N ASN A 9 -4.35 32.52 -7.86
CA ASN A 9 -5.09 32.51 -6.60
C ASN A 9 -6.35 31.63 -6.69
N CYS A 10 -7.06 31.71 -7.82
CA CYS A 10 -8.25 30.89 -8.09
C CYS A 10 -7.93 29.37 -8.11
N ASN A 11 -6.78 28.99 -8.68
CA ASN A 11 -6.30 27.60 -8.68
C ASN A 11 -5.90 27.09 -7.29
N PHE A 12 -5.45 27.97 -6.39
CA PHE A 12 -5.05 27.59 -5.03
C PHE A 12 -6.28 27.39 -4.14
N GLU A 13 -7.25 28.30 -4.21
CA GLU A 13 -8.53 28.21 -3.48
C GLU A 13 -9.34 26.99 -3.89
N GLN A 14 -9.41 26.67 -5.19
CA GLN A 14 -10.05 25.45 -5.70
C GLN A 14 -9.36 24.19 -5.15
N LYS A 15 -8.02 24.11 -5.22
CA LYS A 15 -7.27 22.96 -4.66
C LYS A 15 -7.47 22.77 -3.17
N GLN A 16 -7.64 23.86 -2.42
CA GLN A 16 -7.89 23.80 -0.98
C GLN A 16 -9.32 23.31 -0.69
N SER A 17 -10.31 23.84 -1.40
CA SER A 17 -11.70 23.39 -1.33
C SER A 17 -11.86 21.90 -1.62
N TYR A 18 -11.22 21.39 -2.68
CA TYR A 18 -11.26 19.96 -3.02
C TYR A 18 -10.65 19.08 -1.91
N LYS A 19 -9.52 19.49 -1.32
CA LYS A 19 -8.89 18.75 -0.22
C LYS A 19 -9.74 18.74 1.05
N ASP A 20 -10.44 19.84 1.32
CA ASP A 20 -11.31 19.95 2.50
C ASP A 20 -12.58 19.11 2.34
N GLU A 21 -13.11 19.00 1.12
CA GLU A 21 -14.23 18.13 0.77
C GLU A 21 -13.86 16.64 0.85
N GLU A 22 -12.74 16.22 0.24
CA GLU A 22 -12.22 14.84 0.36
C GLU A 22 -11.98 14.44 1.82
N LYS A 23 -11.42 15.35 2.62
CA LYS A 23 -11.20 15.11 4.05
C LYS A 23 -12.52 14.94 4.81
N LYS A 24 -13.55 15.71 4.45
CA LYS A 24 -14.88 15.61 5.06
C LYS A 24 -15.53 14.27 4.73
N GLU A 25 -15.47 13.84 3.48
CA GLU A 25 -15.99 12.54 3.03
C GLU A 25 -15.25 11.38 3.72
N LEU A 26 -13.92 11.45 3.80
CA LEU A 26 -13.12 10.45 4.50
C LEU A 26 -13.52 10.34 5.98
N ASN A 27 -13.70 11.46 6.67
CA ASN A 27 -14.12 11.46 8.07
C ASN A 27 -15.51 10.84 8.25
N GLN A 28 -16.46 11.13 7.36
CA GLN A 28 -17.79 10.51 7.39
C GLN A 28 -17.72 9.00 7.20
N LEU A 29 -16.90 8.54 6.25
CA LEU A 29 -16.67 7.12 6.01
C LEU A 29 -16.05 6.43 7.23
N LEU A 30 -15.04 7.03 7.85
CA LEU A 30 -14.39 6.50 9.04
C LEU A 30 -15.36 6.36 10.21
N GLU A 31 -16.26 7.32 10.42
CA GLU A 31 -17.30 7.24 11.45
C GLU A 31 -18.27 6.09 11.20
N ILE A 32 -18.68 5.87 9.94
CA ILE A 32 -19.54 4.74 9.58
C ILE A 32 -18.82 3.41 9.83
N LEU A 33 -17.56 3.30 9.43
CA LEU A 33 -16.78 2.07 9.59
C LEU A 33 -16.55 1.75 11.07
N ARG A 34 -16.20 2.74 11.89
CA ARG A 34 -16.03 2.56 13.35
C ARG A 34 -17.29 2.01 14.03
N LYS A 35 -18.47 2.44 13.60
CA LYS A 35 -19.75 1.94 14.14
C LYS A 35 -20.07 0.51 13.73
N LYS A 36 -19.51 0.03 12.62
CA LYS A 36 -19.74 -1.33 12.10
C LYS A 36 -18.68 -2.34 12.56
N LEU A 37 -17.53 -1.87 13.01
CA LEU A 37 -16.47 -2.74 13.49
C LEU A 37 -16.78 -3.26 14.91
N PRO A 38 -16.39 -4.50 15.24
CA PRO A 38 -16.53 -5.00 16.60
C PRO A 38 -15.75 -4.17 17.61
N GLU A 39 -16.18 -4.19 18.87
CA GLU A 39 -15.48 -3.52 19.95
C GLU A 39 -14.02 -3.98 20.05
N GLY A 40 -13.11 -3.04 20.26
CA GLY A 40 -11.67 -3.28 20.32
C GLY A 40 -10.95 -3.28 18.96
N PHE A 41 -11.66 -3.23 17.83
CA PHE A 41 -11.05 -3.03 16.52
C PHE A 41 -10.70 -1.55 16.29
N LYS A 42 -9.58 -1.32 15.61
CA LYS A 42 -9.07 0.02 15.30
C LYS A 42 -8.88 0.13 13.79
N ILE A 43 -9.20 1.30 13.24
CA ILE A 43 -8.85 1.66 11.86
C ILE A 43 -7.55 2.47 11.92
N GLY A 44 -6.46 1.86 11.48
CA GLY A 44 -5.15 2.51 11.36
C GLY A 44 -5.02 3.33 10.07
N ALA A 45 -3.86 3.96 9.89
CA ALA A 45 -3.47 4.62 8.65
C ALA A 45 -2.26 3.90 8.07
N ALA A 46 -2.30 3.59 6.77
CA ALA A 46 -1.19 2.97 6.06
C ALA A 46 -0.45 3.99 5.20
N VAL A 47 0.83 3.74 4.92
CA VAL A 47 1.59 4.55 3.97
C VAL A 47 0.94 4.50 2.58
N GLY A 48 0.86 5.65 1.91
CA GLY A 48 0.35 5.73 0.55
C GLY A 48 1.34 5.21 -0.50
N LYS A 49 1.01 5.39 -1.78
CA LYS A 49 1.93 5.23 -2.93
C LYS A 49 2.36 3.80 -3.30
N GLY A 50 1.54 2.79 -2.98
CA GLY A 50 1.73 1.41 -3.45
C GLY A 50 2.27 0.43 -2.41
N ASP A 51 2.61 0.91 -1.21
CA ASP A 51 3.01 0.06 -0.07
C ASP A 51 1.89 -0.18 0.94
N CYS A 52 0.71 0.43 0.75
CA CYS A 52 -0.39 0.44 1.73
C CYS A 52 -0.86 -0.96 2.16
N PHE A 53 -0.85 -1.94 1.25
CA PHE A 53 -1.23 -3.31 1.56
C PHE A 53 -0.25 -3.93 2.56
N PHE A 54 1.04 -3.96 2.21
CA PHE A 54 2.09 -4.56 3.04
C PHE A 54 2.27 -3.81 4.36
N ASP A 55 2.08 -2.49 4.37
CA ASP A 55 2.15 -1.69 5.58
C ASP A 55 0.98 -1.98 6.52
N SER A 56 -0.24 -2.09 5.98
CA SER A 56 -1.42 -2.50 6.76
C SER A 56 -1.22 -3.89 7.40
N VAL A 57 -0.68 -4.84 6.63
CA VAL A 57 -0.35 -6.19 7.13
C VAL A 57 0.72 -6.11 8.21
N ALA A 58 1.80 -5.35 7.99
CA ALA A 58 2.87 -5.18 8.97
C ALA A 58 2.34 -4.61 10.29
N GLN A 59 1.51 -3.55 10.23
CA GLN A 59 0.88 -2.95 11.39
C GLN A 59 0.02 -3.96 12.16
N GLY A 60 -0.83 -4.72 11.47
CA GLY A 60 -1.67 -5.75 12.09
C GLY A 60 -0.85 -6.84 12.77
N LEU A 61 0.18 -7.36 12.09
CA LEU A 61 1.05 -8.40 12.64
C LEU A 61 1.86 -7.89 13.84
N ASN A 62 2.31 -6.64 13.81
CA ASN A 62 3.02 -6.02 14.94
C ASN A 62 2.08 -5.81 16.15
N GLU A 63 0.82 -5.39 15.95
CA GLU A 63 -0.15 -5.30 17.06
C GLU A 63 -0.43 -6.69 17.69
N LEU A 64 -0.49 -7.75 16.88
CA LEU A 64 -0.63 -9.12 17.39
C LEU A 64 0.60 -9.58 18.18
N LYS A 65 1.81 -9.23 17.69
CA LYS A 65 3.07 -9.47 18.40
C LYS A 65 3.12 -8.72 19.73
N ASP A 66 2.75 -7.44 19.75
CA ASP A 66 2.77 -6.62 20.96
C ASP A 66 1.76 -7.11 22.01
N LYS A 67 0.70 -7.79 21.57
CA LYS A 67 -0.25 -8.51 22.44
C LYS A 67 0.25 -9.88 22.90
N GLY A 68 1.45 -10.29 22.50
CA GLY A 68 2.04 -11.59 22.85
C GLY A 68 1.42 -12.78 22.11
N LEU A 69 0.64 -12.54 21.05
CA LEU A 69 0.02 -13.60 20.24
C LEU A 69 0.97 -14.16 19.18
N ILE A 70 2.03 -13.42 18.85
CA ILE A 70 3.13 -13.86 18.01
C ILE A 70 4.41 -13.76 18.85
N ILE A 71 5.01 -14.91 19.15
CA ILE A 71 6.27 -15.01 19.89
C ILE A 71 7.47 -15.13 18.94
N ASP A 72 8.65 -14.74 19.42
CA ASP A 72 9.94 -14.91 18.73
C ASP A 72 10.09 -14.22 17.36
N SER A 73 9.30 -13.17 17.08
CA SER A 73 9.42 -12.36 15.86
C SER A 73 10.21 -11.07 16.08
N LYS A 74 11.15 -10.75 15.18
CA LYS A 74 11.91 -9.47 15.17
C LYS A 74 11.05 -8.24 14.82
N GLY A 75 9.77 -8.45 14.45
CA GLY A 75 8.87 -7.40 13.97
C GLY A 75 8.76 -7.42 12.45
N PHE A 76 7.64 -6.94 11.94
CA PHE A 76 7.30 -6.99 10.53
C PHE A 76 7.42 -5.60 9.91
N ILE A 77 8.10 -5.51 8.77
CA ILE A 77 8.21 -4.29 7.97
C ILE A 77 7.83 -4.59 6.51
N VAL A 78 7.44 -3.58 5.75
CA VAL A 78 7.04 -3.70 4.34
C VAL A 78 8.06 -4.51 3.53
N LYS A 79 9.35 -4.16 3.67
CA LYS A 79 10.43 -4.79 2.89
C LYS A 79 10.52 -6.29 3.14
N SER A 80 10.50 -6.73 4.40
CA SER A 80 10.60 -8.16 4.73
C SER A 80 9.36 -8.94 4.28
N LEU A 81 8.18 -8.32 4.29
CA LEU A 81 6.95 -8.96 3.80
C LEU A 81 6.97 -9.13 2.28
N ARG A 82 7.43 -8.11 1.55
CA ARG A 82 7.62 -8.19 0.09
C ARG A 82 8.64 -9.25 -0.31
N GLU A 83 9.77 -9.33 0.39
CA GLU A 83 10.80 -10.35 0.17
C GLU A 83 10.25 -11.76 0.45
N SER A 84 9.54 -11.94 1.56
CA SER A 84 8.88 -13.21 1.87
C SER A 84 7.85 -13.62 0.81
N TYR A 85 7.09 -12.65 0.29
CA TYR A 85 6.17 -12.90 -0.82
C TYR A 85 6.93 -13.34 -2.08
N LYS A 86 8.00 -12.63 -2.45
CA LYS A 86 8.82 -12.97 -3.63
C LYS A 86 9.35 -14.41 -3.54
N GLN A 87 9.88 -14.81 -2.39
CA GLN A 87 10.37 -16.17 -2.16
C GLN A 87 9.25 -17.21 -2.34
N TYR A 88 8.06 -16.95 -1.79
CA TYR A 88 6.92 -17.83 -1.96
C TYR A 88 6.47 -17.93 -3.43
N ALA A 89 6.38 -16.80 -4.12
CA ALA A 89 5.98 -16.75 -5.52
C ALA A 89 6.99 -17.48 -6.43
N GLN A 90 8.29 -17.35 -6.18
CA GLN A 90 9.34 -18.09 -6.88
C GLN A 90 9.22 -19.62 -6.68
N GLN A 91 8.88 -20.07 -5.47
CA GLN A 91 8.66 -21.50 -5.23
C GLN A 91 7.45 -22.03 -6.00
N VAL A 92 6.38 -21.23 -6.07
CA VAL A 92 5.17 -21.60 -6.83
C VAL A 92 5.48 -21.69 -8.31
N ASP A 93 6.14 -20.69 -8.88
CA ASP A 93 6.55 -20.62 -10.28
C ASP A 93 7.41 -21.84 -10.69
N GLN A 94 8.31 -22.27 -9.80
CA GLN A 94 9.23 -23.38 -10.08
C GLN A 94 8.63 -24.78 -9.91
N SER A 95 7.53 -24.95 -9.16
CA SER A 95 7.16 -26.29 -8.68
C SER A 95 5.66 -26.61 -8.57
N LYS A 96 4.76 -25.66 -8.82
CA LYS A 96 3.32 -25.84 -8.57
C LYS A 96 2.45 -25.26 -9.67
N GLU A 97 2.58 -25.81 -10.87
CA GLU A 97 1.62 -25.60 -11.95
C GLU A 97 0.20 -25.96 -11.45
N GLY A 98 -0.76 -25.03 -11.60
CA GLY A 98 -2.13 -25.20 -11.10
C GLY A 98 -2.35 -24.83 -9.63
N SER A 99 -1.37 -24.22 -8.95
CA SER A 99 -1.60 -23.63 -7.63
C SER A 99 -2.65 -22.50 -7.68
N TRP A 100 -3.24 -22.17 -6.52
CA TRP A 100 -4.16 -21.03 -6.44
C TRP A 100 -3.51 -19.73 -6.92
N LEU A 101 -2.23 -19.50 -6.60
CA LEU A 101 -1.51 -18.30 -7.00
C LEU A 101 -1.28 -18.27 -8.53
N ASP A 102 -0.81 -19.38 -9.10
CA ASP A 102 -0.66 -19.53 -10.57
C ASP A 102 -1.99 -19.28 -11.30
N ASN A 103 -3.09 -19.83 -10.80
CA ASN A 103 -4.42 -19.59 -11.35
C ASN A 103 -4.91 -18.15 -11.19
N ALA A 104 -4.53 -17.46 -10.10
CA ALA A 104 -4.89 -16.06 -9.90
C ALA A 104 -4.22 -15.15 -10.95
N PHE A 105 -2.94 -15.38 -11.26
CA PHE A 105 -2.21 -14.61 -12.28
C PHE A 105 -2.66 -14.92 -13.71
N LYS A 106 -3.09 -16.16 -14.00
CA LYS A 106 -3.74 -16.49 -15.28
C LYS A 106 -4.99 -15.65 -15.57
N VAL A 107 -5.64 -15.11 -14.54
CA VAL A 107 -6.83 -14.24 -14.65
C VAL A 107 -6.45 -12.76 -14.80
N GLU A 108 -5.31 -12.33 -14.25
CA GLU A 108 -4.93 -10.90 -14.17
C GLU A 108 -4.13 -10.36 -15.38
N ILE A 109 -3.96 -11.12 -16.46
CA ILE A 109 -3.22 -10.73 -17.69
C ILE A 109 -1.69 -10.51 -17.46
N GLU A 110 -1.22 -10.36 -16.22
CA GLU A 110 0.21 -10.28 -15.88
C GLU A 110 0.80 -11.69 -15.70
N GLU A 111 1.95 -11.94 -16.34
CA GLU A 111 2.69 -13.17 -16.08
C GLU A 111 3.31 -13.12 -14.67
N LEU A 112 3.13 -14.18 -13.89
CA LEU A 112 3.65 -14.31 -12.53
C LEU A 112 5.16 -13.97 -12.45
N CYS A 113 5.92 -14.33 -13.50
CA CYS A 113 7.34 -14.04 -13.60
C CYS A 113 7.66 -12.53 -13.66
N GLU A 114 6.84 -11.71 -14.34
CA GLU A 114 7.00 -10.26 -14.38
C GLU A 114 6.68 -9.63 -13.02
N TYR A 115 5.63 -10.12 -12.37
CA TYR A 115 5.22 -9.64 -11.05
C TYR A 115 6.28 -9.95 -9.97
N ILE A 116 6.84 -11.16 -9.99
CA ILE A 116 7.93 -11.59 -9.10
C ILE A 116 9.14 -10.65 -9.18
N LEU A 117 9.47 -10.15 -10.37
CA LEU A 117 10.58 -9.22 -10.57
C LEU A 117 10.32 -7.86 -9.90
N ARG A 118 9.06 -7.45 -9.75
CA ARG A 118 8.69 -6.12 -9.26
C ARG A 118 8.34 -6.08 -7.78
N VAL A 119 7.80 -7.18 -7.25
CA VAL A 119 7.14 -7.18 -5.93
C VAL A 119 8.06 -6.85 -4.75
N GLU A 120 9.38 -7.08 -4.89
CA GLU A 120 10.36 -6.75 -3.85
C GLU A 120 10.61 -5.25 -3.68
N PHE A 121 10.35 -4.45 -4.73
CA PHE A 121 10.63 -3.03 -4.71
C PHE A 121 9.52 -2.27 -3.98
N THR A 122 9.93 -1.43 -3.04
CA THR A 122 9.04 -0.48 -2.37
C THR A 122 8.78 0.74 -3.27
N ALA A 123 7.77 1.53 -2.92
CA ALA A 123 7.52 2.80 -3.60
C ALA A 123 8.73 3.74 -3.54
N GLU A 124 9.50 3.68 -2.44
CA GLU A 124 10.70 4.48 -2.27
C GLU A 124 11.85 3.97 -3.16
N ASP A 125 12.00 2.66 -3.34
CA ASP A 125 13.01 2.09 -4.25
C ASP A 125 12.77 2.56 -5.71
N ILE A 126 11.52 2.53 -6.16
CA ILE A 126 11.12 2.97 -7.50
C ILE A 126 11.41 4.46 -7.69
N LYS A 127 11.02 5.28 -6.71
CA LYS A 127 11.26 6.72 -6.73
C LYS A 127 12.75 7.05 -6.81
N ASN A 128 13.59 6.34 -6.04
CA ASN A 128 15.03 6.55 -6.05
C ASN A 128 15.67 6.15 -7.39
N ALA A 129 15.22 5.07 -8.02
CA ALA A 129 15.68 4.67 -9.35
C ALA A 129 15.39 5.72 -10.43
N GLN A 130 14.20 6.35 -10.39
CA GLN A 130 13.83 7.42 -11.33
C GLN A 130 14.71 8.66 -11.21
N VAL A 131 15.11 9.02 -9.98
CA VAL A 131 16.02 10.16 -9.74
C VAL A 131 17.43 9.88 -10.26
N LEU A 132 17.90 8.63 -10.18
CA LEU A 132 19.20 8.22 -10.69
C LEU A 132 19.26 8.16 -12.22
N ALA A 133 18.16 7.80 -12.88
CA ALA A 133 18.08 7.73 -14.34
C ALA A 133 18.03 9.11 -15.05
N GLN A 134 17.91 10.21 -14.30
CA GLN A 134 17.85 11.58 -14.81
C GLN A 134 19.16 12.36 -14.64
N LYS A 135 20.21 11.72 -14.11
CA LYS A 135 21.56 12.27 -13.97
C LYS A 135 22.48 11.71 -15.04
#